data_AF-A0A519RKH3-F1
#
_entry.id   AF-A0A519RKH3-F1
#
_cell.length_a   1.000
_cell.length_b   1.000
_cell.length_c   1.000
_cell.angle_alpha   90.00
_cell.angle_beta   90.00
_cell.angle_gamma   90.00
#
_symmetry.space_group_name_H-M   'P 1'
#
loop_
_entity.id
_entity.type
_entity.pdbx_description
1 polymer ?
#
loop_
_entity_poly.entity_id
_entity_poly.type
_entity_poly.pdbx_seq_one_letter_code
_entity_poly.pdbx_strand_id
1 'polypeptide(L)' 'MEKQVEEKIKDIKDSEAFLTRIIQTVREGLLVLYPDFIVLSAYNNFLKTFKVTHQDTIGRKLYELGNHQGYFY' A
#
# COMPACT_ATOMS: atom_id res chain seq x y z
N MET A 1 -30.66 11.24 10.87
CA MET A 1 -30.01 9.99 10.43
C MET A 1 -28.77 10.30 9.58
N GLU A 2 -28.88 11.20 8.59
CA GLU A 2 -27.77 11.61 7.71
C GLU A 2 -26.56 12.21 8.46
N LYS A 3 -26.79 13.09 9.44
CA LYS A 3 -25.72 13.73 10.22
C LYS A 3 -24.79 12.73 10.96
N GLN A 4 -25.36 11.64 11.47
CA GLN A 4 -24.58 10.59 12.17
C GLN A 4 -23.78 9.72 11.19
N VAL A 5 -24.24 9.58 9.95
CA VAL A 5 -23.51 8.86 8.89
C VAL A 5 -22.33 9.69 8.43
N GLU A 6 -22.50 11.00 8.25
CA GLU A 6 -21.42 11.92 7.88
C GLU A 6 -20.33 12.00 8.94
N GLU A 7 -20.70 12.10 10.23
CA GLU A 7 -19.74 12.09 11.34
C GLU A 7 -18.93 10.79 11.37
N LYS A 8 -19.58 9.63 11.23
CA LYS A 8 -18.89 8.33 11.17
C LYS A 8 -17.94 8.21 9.98
N ILE A 9 -18.34 8.68 8.79
CA ILE A 9 -17.47 8.65 7.61
C ILE A 9 -16.24 9.55 7.82
N LYS A 10 -16.44 10.72 8.44
CA LYS A 10 -15.34 11.63 8.76
C LYS A 10 -14.37 10.99 9.75
N ASP A 11 -14.86 10.39 10.82
CA ASP A 11 -14.02 9.73 11.83
C ASP A 11 -13.18 8.59 11.23
N ILE A 12 -13.78 7.79 10.33
CA ILE A 12 -13.07 6.73 9.60
C ILE A 12 -11.94 7.33 8.75
N LYS A 13 -12.24 8.37 7.96
CA LYS A 13 -11.24 9.03 7.12
C LYS A 13 -10.10 9.66 7.93
N ASP A 14 -10.43 10.30 9.04
CA ASP A 14 -9.43 10.93 9.92
C ASP A 14 -8.52 9.87 10.55
N SER A 15 -9.08 8.72 10.95
CA SER A 15 -8.31 7.57 11.45
C SER A 15 -7.40 6.97 10.37
N GLU A 16 -7.91 6.76 9.15
CA GLU A 16 -7.13 6.26 8.01
C GLU A 16 -5.99 7.21 7.64
N ALA A 17 -6.24 8.51 7.64
CA ALA A 17 -5.24 9.53 7.36
C ALA A 17 -4.13 9.54 8.43
N PHE A 18 -4.50 9.41 9.71
CA PHE A 18 -3.55 9.32 10.81
C PHE A 18 -2.65 8.07 10.68
N LEU A 19 -3.25 6.89 10.45
CA LEU A 19 -2.52 5.64 10.24
C LEU A 19 -1.59 5.72 9.03
N THR A 20 -2.08 6.29 7.92
CA THR A 20 -1.28 6.49 6.71
C THR A 20 -0.04 7.35 6.99
N ARG A 21 -0.19 8.40 7.80
CA ARG A 21 0.92 9.29 8.16
C ARG A 21 1.96 8.61 9.04
N ILE A 22 1.56 7.70 9.92
CA ILE A 22 2.49 6.85 10.68
C ILE A 22 3.24 5.90 9.75
N ILE A 23 2.54 5.23 8.85
CA ILE A 23 3.17 4.26 7.95
C ILE A 23 4.12 4.95 6.98
N GLN A 24 3.79 6.16 6.53
CA GLN A 24 4.67 6.95 5.65
C GLN A 24 6.00 7.36 6.30
N THR A 25 6.09 7.45 7.63
CA THR A 25 7.36 7.75 8.31
C THR A 25 8.24 6.53 8.52
N VAL A 26 7.70 5.31 8.35
CA VAL A 26 8.49 4.07 8.35
C VAL A 26 9.38 4.08 7.10
N ARG A 27 10.71 4.01 7.28
CA ARG A 27 11.67 4.07 6.16
C ARG A 27 11.58 2.86 5.22
N GLU A 28 11.07 1.74 5.71
CA GLU A 28 10.93 0.50 4.97
C GLU A 28 9.69 0.53 4.05
N GLY A 29 9.75 -0.20 2.93
CA GLY A 29 8.63 -0.33 2.02
C GLY A 29 7.57 -1.31 2.57
N LEU A 30 6.32 -0.87 2.68
CA LEU A 30 5.20 -1.72 3.12
C LEU A 30 4.30 -2.13 1.94
N LEU A 31 3.92 -3.40 1.91
CA LEU A 31 2.91 -3.98 1.02
C LEU A 31 1.81 -4.68 1.83
N VAL A 32 0.58 -4.60 1.34
CA VAL A 32 -0.55 -5.40 1.81
C VAL A 32 -0.95 -6.34 0.68
N LEU A 33 -1.17 -7.61 1.01
CA LEU A 33 -1.45 -8.67 0.03
C LEU A 33 -2.78 -9.36 0.35
N TYR A 34 -3.42 -9.86 -0.68
CA TYR A 34 -4.41 -10.93 -0.57
C TYR A 34 -3.73 -12.27 -0.26
N PRO A 35 -4.49 -13.28 0.24
CA PRO A 35 -3.95 -14.60 0.57
C PRO A 35 -3.27 -15.34 -0.60
N ASP A 36 -3.63 -15.00 -1.84
CA ASP A 36 -3.05 -15.55 -3.08
C ASP A 36 -1.81 -14.77 -3.55
N PHE A 37 -1.22 -13.96 -2.67
CA PHE A 37 -0.05 -13.10 -2.92
C PHE A 37 -0.28 -12.00 -3.96
N ILE A 38 -1.54 -11.66 -4.24
CA ILE A 38 -1.88 -10.50 -5.07
C ILE A 38 -1.76 -9.23 -4.22
N VAL A 39 -1.14 -8.19 -4.79
CA VAL A 39 -0.93 -6.94 -4.09
C VAL A 39 -2.23 -6.15 -3.99
N LEU A 40 -2.67 -5.91 -2.76
CA LEU A 40 -3.82 -5.08 -2.44
C LEU A 40 -3.44 -3.60 -2.33
N SER A 41 -2.35 -3.30 -1.62
CA SER A 41 -1.89 -1.92 -1.41
C SER A 41 -0.37 -1.86 -1.35
N ALA A 42 0.20 -0.76 -1.83
CA ALA A 42 1.62 -0.49 -1.81
C ALA A 42 1.87 0.93 -1.31
N TYR A 43 2.66 1.06 -0.24
CA TYR A 43 2.98 2.36 0.32
C TYR A 43 4.15 3.02 -0.44
N ASN A 44 4.16 4.35 -0.47
CA ASN A 44 5.10 5.13 -1.30
C ASN A 44 6.57 4.75 -1.13
N ASN A 45 7.00 4.36 0.08
CA ASN A 45 8.39 3.97 0.32
C ASN A 45 8.74 2.65 -0.39
N PHE A 46 7.79 1.72 -0.53
CA PHE A 46 7.97 0.52 -1.35
C PHE A 46 8.16 0.89 -2.82
N LEU A 47 7.25 1.69 -3.37
CA LEU A 47 7.30 2.11 -4.78
C LEU A 47 8.63 2.83 -5.11
N LYS A 48 9.10 3.68 -4.21
CA LYS A 48 10.39 4.38 -4.35
C LYS A 48 11.58 3.43 -4.29
N THR A 49 11.62 2.52 -3.31
CA THR A 49 12.72 1.56 -3.13
C THR A 49 12.83 0.61 -4.33
N PHE A 50 11.71 0.11 -4.82
CA PHE A 50 11.66 -0.85 -5.94
C PHE A 50 11.55 -0.17 -7.31
N LYS A 51 11.43 1.17 -7.36
CA LYS A 51 11.28 1.98 -8.59
C LYS A 51 10.12 1.51 -9.49
N VAL A 52 8.99 1.16 -8.87
CA VAL A 52 7.76 0.72 -9.55
C VAL A 52 6.64 1.73 -9.31
N THR A 53 5.62 1.72 -10.16
CA THR A 53 4.43 2.57 -9.98
C THR A 53 3.30 1.78 -9.33
N HIS A 54 2.28 2.48 -8.79
CA HIS A 54 1.06 1.81 -8.32
C HIS A 54 0.39 0.99 -9.43
N GLN A 55 0.39 1.48 -10.68
CA GLN A 55 -0.23 0.78 -11.81
C GLN A 55 0.48 -0.53 -12.14
N ASP A 56 1.80 -0.56 -11.96
CA ASP A 56 2.62 -1.76 -12.16
C ASP A 56 2.57 -2.72 -10.96
N THR A 57 2.01 -2.28 -9.83
CA THR A 57 2.12 -2.98 -8.55
C THR A 57 0.80 -3.57 -8.07
N ILE A 58 -0.27 -2.77 -8.03
CA ILE A 58 -1.56 -3.18 -7.49
C ILE A 58 -2.21 -4.23 -8.40
N GLY A 59 -2.75 -5.29 -7.80
CA GLY A 59 -3.39 -6.40 -8.53
C GLY A 59 -2.42 -7.37 -9.21
N ARG A 60 -1.10 -7.15 -9.10
CA ARG A 60 -0.07 -8.10 -9.55
C ARG A 60 0.29 -9.07 -8.44
N LYS A 61 0.83 -10.23 -8.80
CA LYS A 61 1.38 -11.13 -7.78
C LYS A 61 2.71 -10.60 -7.28
N LEU A 62 2.98 -10.75 -6.00
CA LEU A 62 4.20 -10.24 -5.35
C LEU A 62 5.48 -10.62 -6.10
N TYR A 63 5.56 -11.86 -6.59
CA TYR A 63 6.74 -12.37 -7.30
C TYR A 63 6.90 -11.82 -8.73
N GLU A 64 5.90 -11.13 -9.27
CA GLU A 64 5.96 -10.47 -10.59
C GLU A 64 6.52 -9.04 -10.49
N LEU A 65 6.51 -8.43 -9.30
CA LEU A 65 6.94 -7.05 -9.08
C LEU A 65 8.44 -6.83 -9.21
N GLY A 66 9.22 -7.89 -8.97
CA GLY A 66 10.65 -7.88 -9.20
C GLY A 66 10.91 -8.21 -10.67
N ASN A 67 11.11 -7.20 -11.50
CA ASN A 67 11.59 -7.34 -12.88
C ASN A 67 12.89 -8.17 -12.95
N HIS A 68 12.86 -9.50 -12.85
CA HIS A 68 13.98 -10.42 -13.08
C HIS A 68 15.36 -10.03 -12.48
N GLN A 69 15.42 -9.13 -11.48
CA GLN A 69 16.67 -8.57 -10.94
C GLN A 69 17.20 -9.38 -9.75
N GLY A 70 16.67 -10.60 -9.56
CA GLY A 70 17.05 -11.54 -8.51
C GLY A 70 17.82 -12.74 -9.04
N TYR A 71 18.89 -12.52 -9.80
CA TYR A 71 19.99 -13.48 -9.95
C TYR A 71 21.30 -12.70 -10.03
N PHE A 72 21.77 -12.23 -8.88
CA PHE A 72 23.21 -12.03 -8.70
C PHE A 72 23.74 -13.35 -8.12
N TYR A 73 24.42 -14.12 -8.97
CA TYR A 73 25.27 -15.26 -8.56
C TYR A 73 26.49 -14.74 -7.81
#